data_AF-A0A1V4SIS5-F1
#
_entry.id   AF-A0A1V4SIS5-F1
#
_cell.length_a   1.000
_cell.length_b   1.000
_cell.length_c   1.000
_cell.angle_alpha   90.00
_cell.angle_beta   90.00
_cell.angle_gamma   90.00
#
_symmetry.space_group_name_H-M   'P 1'
#
loop_
_entity.id
_entity.type
_entity.pdbx_description
1 polymer ?
#
loop_
_entity_poly.entity_id
_entity_poly.type
_entity_poly.pdbx_seq_one_letter_code
_entity_poly.pdbx_strand_id
1 'polypeptide(L)'
;MYELKYGCNPNQRPAEIRSASGKLPFKVLNGNPGYINFMDALNSWQLVNELKNAVNMPAAASFKHVSPAGAAIGLPLSEELRKAYFVEDFDLSPLAAAYVRARGADRVSSYGDWAALSHAVDKETALVLKGEVSDGIIAPGYTQEAFEILRQKKGGKYNIIEIDPSYEPGETETRQIFGVEFVQKRNNYVPGAQDLKNIVTENKELSDSAIRDMLLSMITLKYTQSNSVCYVSGGQVIGCGAGQQSRIHCTRLAGDKADIWYLKQHPKILGLKFKKGVGRPERDNSIDLFIRNDVTEYELNMLKDVLEEVPERLTQKDKEEWLKGLKDVTLGSDAFFPFRDNIDRAFRSGVKYIAQAGGSLRDDIVITACNEYKMVMAMTGVRLFHH
;
A
#
# COMPACT_ATOMS: atom_id res chain seq x y z
N MET A 1 -24.09 17.00 -6.49
CA MET A 1 -23.11 17.40 -7.53
C MET A 1 -21.96 18.12 -6.84
N TYR A 2 -20.73 17.95 -7.29
CA TYR A 2 -19.55 18.68 -6.84
C TYR A 2 -18.75 19.15 -8.05
N GLU A 3 -18.58 20.46 -8.24
CA GLU A 3 -17.83 21.01 -9.36
C GLU A 3 -16.32 20.88 -9.13
N LEU A 4 -15.58 20.58 -10.20
CA LEU A 4 -14.14 20.41 -10.16
C LEU A 4 -13.44 21.44 -11.04
N LYS A 5 -12.20 21.77 -10.66
CA LYS A 5 -11.37 22.73 -11.41
C LYS A 5 -11.08 22.27 -12.85
N TYR A 6 -10.89 20.96 -13.05
CA TYR A 6 -10.65 20.27 -14.32
C TYR A 6 -10.72 18.74 -14.08
N GLY A 7 -10.70 17.95 -15.16
CA GLY A 7 -10.71 16.48 -15.15
C GLY A 7 -9.34 15.88 -14.78
N CYS A 8 -8.91 14.82 -15.47
CA CYS A 8 -7.60 14.22 -15.21
C CYS A 8 -6.44 15.22 -15.46
N ASN A 9 -6.59 16.10 -16.45
CA ASN A 9 -5.58 17.07 -16.85
C ASN A 9 -6.14 18.50 -16.90
N PRO A 10 -5.31 19.56 -16.71
CA PRO A 10 -5.76 20.95 -16.67
C PRO A 10 -6.56 21.45 -17.88
N ASN A 11 -6.34 20.87 -19.05
CA ASN A 11 -7.01 21.19 -20.32
C ASN A 11 -8.39 20.52 -20.47
N GLN A 12 -8.76 19.60 -19.57
CA GLN A 12 -10.05 18.90 -19.62
C GLN A 12 -11.06 19.63 -18.73
N ARG A 13 -11.81 20.57 -19.32
CA ARG A 13 -12.86 21.35 -18.64
C ARG A 13 -14.13 21.39 -19.49
N PRO A 14 -15.33 21.46 -18.86
CA PRO A 14 -15.58 21.40 -17.42
C PRO A 14 -15.36 19.98 -16.84
N ALA A 15 -15.36 19.84 -15.52
CA ALA A 15 -15.38 18.54 -14.85
C ALA A 15 -16.17 18.63 -13.54
N GLU A 16 -16.77 17.51 -13.13
CA GLU A 16 -17.64 17.44 -11.95
C GLU A 16 -17.76 15.99 -11.45
N ILE A 17 -18.27 15.83 -10.23
CA ILE A 17 -18.68 14.55 -9.65
C ILE A 17 -20.17 14.58 -9.37
N ARG A 18 -20.86 13.51 -9.80
CA ARG A 18 -22.29 13.31 -9.58
C ARG A 18 -22.52 11.95 -8.95
N SER A 19 -23.53 11.87 -8.09
CA SER A 19 -24.04 10.60 -7.56
C SER A 19 -25.33 10.27 -8.27
N ALA A 20 -25.51 9.00 -8.67
CA ALA A 20 -26.76 8.53 -9.26
C ALA A 20 -27.96 8.67 -8.29
N SER A 21 -27.71 8.59 -6.97
CA SER A 21 -28.74 8.80 -5.94
C SER A 21 -28.97 10.29 -5.61
N GLY A 22 -28.26 11.21 -6.25
CA GLY A 22 -28.32 12.64 -5.99
C GLY A 22 -27.53 13.11 -4.76
N LYS A 23 -27.24 12.23 -3.79
CA LYS A 23 -26.45 12.54 -2.58
C LYS A 23 -25.03 11.99 -2.71
N LEU A 24 -24.03 12.85 -2.48
CA LEU A 24 -22.63 12.43 -2.37
C LEU A 24 -22.36 11.90 -0.95
N PRO A 25 -21.54 10.84 -0.80
CA PRO A 25 -21.30 10.23 0.50
C PRO A 25 -20.27 10.98 1.34
N PHE A 26 -19.82 12.15 0.91
CA PHE A 26 -18.71 12.86 1.54
C PHE A 26 -18.99 14.36 1.71
N LYS A 27 -18.24 14.97 2.63
CA LYS A 27 -18.14 16.42 2.83
C LYS A 27 -16.68 16.83 2.74
N VAL A 28 -16.41 17.92 2.02
CA VAL A 28 -15.08 18.56 2.03
C VAL A 28 -15.04 19.51 3.23
N LEU A 29 -14.24 19.18 4.23
CA LEU A 29 -14.10 19.99 5.45
C LEU A 29 -13.04 21.08 5.31
N ASN A 30 -12.04 20.87 4.45
CA ASN A 30 -10.99 21.84 4.17
C ASN A 30 -10.37 21.58 2.78
N GLY A 31 -9.80 22.61 2.17
CA GLY A 31 -9.15 22.51 0.85
C GLY A 31 -10.12 22.54 -0.33
N ASN A 32 -9.63 22.10 -1.49
CA ASN A 32 -10.40 22.01 -2.72
C ASN A 32 -9.89 20.83 -3.56
N PRO A 33 -10.29 19.58 -3.21
CA PRO A 33 -9.79 18.37 -3.86
C PRO A 33 -10.15 18.32 -5.36
N GLY A 34 -9.20 17.86 -6.17
CA GLY A 34 -9.35 17.72 -7.62
C GLY A 34 -9.89 16.35 -8.06
N TYR A 35 -10.04 16.17 -9.38
CA TYR A 35 -10.58 14.94 -9.98
C TYR A 35 -9.81 13.68 -9.55
N ILE A 36 -8.48 13.67 -9.70
CA ILE A 36 -7.63 12.55 -9.31
C ILE A 36 -7.66 12.32 -7.79
N ASN A 37 -7.76 13.39 -6.99
CA ASN A 37 -7.87 13.26 -5.54
C ASN A 37 -9.11 12.46 -5.13
N PHE A 38 -10.25 12.67 -5.78
CA PHE A 38 -11.45 11.87 -5.52
C PHE A 38 -11.33 10.42 -6.01
N MET A 39 -10.60 10.16 -7.10
CA MET A 39 -10.30 8.79 -7.53
C MET A 39 -9.47 8.04 -6.48
N ASP A 40 -8.44 8.68 -5.95
CA ASP A 40 -7.65 8.13 -4.84
C ASP A 40 -8.52 7.97 -3.58
N ALA A 41 -9.28 9.00 -3.20
CA ALA A 41 -10.10 9.00 -1.99
C ALA A 41 -11.13 7.88 -1.96
N LEU A 42 -11.89 7.68 -3.04
CA LEU A 42 -12.98 6.71 -3.06
C LEU A 42 -12.49 5.27 -3.17
N ASN A 43 -11.37 5.01 -3.84
CA ASN A 43 -10.76 3.67 -3.86
C ASN A 43 -10.11 3.35 -2.51
N SER A 44 -9.33 4.30 -1.97
CA SER A 44 -8.63 4.12 -0.69
C SER A 44 -9.59 3.98 0.49
N TRP A 45 -10.72 4.70 0.50
CA TRP A 45 -11.77 4.51 1.50
C TRP A 45 -12.33 3.10 1.50
N GLN A 46 -12.68 2.56 0.32
CA GLN A 46 -13.22 1.22 0.23
C GLN A 46 -12.22 0.17 0.72
N LEU A 47 -10.93 0.32 0.37
CA LEU A 47 -9.86 -0.55 0.87
C LEU A 47 -9.86 -0.58 2.40
N VAL A 48 -9.77 0.58 3.06
CA VAL A 48 -9.63 0.62 4.53
C VAL A 48 -10.90 0.20 5.25
N ASN A 49 -12.08 0.44 4.66
CA ASN A 49 -13.35 -0.01 5.21
C ASN A 49 -13.47 -1.54 5.18
N GLU A 50 -13.15 -2.16 4.03
CA GLU A 50 -13.16 -3.62 3.91
C GLU A 50 -12.08 -4.27 4.78
N LEU A 51 -10.87 -3.69 4.81
CA LEU A 51 -9.77 -4.22 5.60
C LEU A 51 -10.09 -4.21 7.10
N LYS A 52 -10.64 -3.09 7.61
CA LYS A 52 -11.12 -3.00 8.98
C LYS A 52 -12.10 -4.10 9.32
N ASN A 53 -13.08 -4.34 8.45
CA ASN A 53 -14.15 -5.31 8.70
C ASN A 53 -13.63 -6.75 8.61
N ALA A 54 -12.73 -7.04 7.67
CA ALA A 54 -12.18 -8.38 7.47
C ALA A 54 -11.24 -8.83 8.59
N VAL A 55 -10.49 -7.91 9.20
CA VAL A 55 -9.51 -8.24 10.25
C VAL A 55 -9.85 -7.69 11.64
N ASN A 56 -10.95 -6.95 11.76
CA ASN A 56 -11.41 -6.29 12.99
C ASN A 56 -10.35 -5.42 13.68
N MET A 57 -9.62 -4.61 12.91
CA MET A 57 -8.59 -3.69 13.41
C MET A 57 -8.63 -2.33 12.70
N PRO A 58 -8.15 -1.25 13.32
CA PRO A 58 -7.92 0.01 12.62
C PRO A 58 -6.99 -0.20 11.43
N ALA A 59 -7.45 0.22 10.26
CA ALA A 59 -6.75 0.13 8.99
C ALA A 59 -6.49 1.52 8.39
N ALA A 60 -5.41 1.62 7.61
CA ALA A 60 -5.04 2.80 6.85
C ALA A 60 -4.43 2.43 5.49
N ALA A 61 -4.50 3.37 4.54
CA ALA A 61 -3.87 3.24 3.24
C ALA A 61 -3.22 4.57 2.81
N SER A 62 -2.13 4.46 2.07
CA SER A 62 -1.44 5.54 1.35
C SER A 62 -1.64 5.31 -0.14
N PHE A 63 -2.39 6.18 -0.81
CA PHE A 63 -2.69 6.06 -2.24
C PHE A 63 -1.92 7.05 -3.09
N LYS A 64 -1.53 6.60 -4.28
CA LYS A 64 -0.94 7.45 -5.31
C LYS A 64 -1.34 6.93 -6.68
N HIS A 65 -1.88 7.79 -7.54
CA HIS A 65 -2.28 7.43 -8.91
C HIS A 65 -3.24 6.22 -8.96
N VAL A 66 -4.25 6.24 -8.10
CA VAL A 66 -5.36 5.26 -8.05
C VAL A 66 -4.87 3.83 -7.75
N SER A 67 -3.80 3.71 -6.97
CA SER A 67 -3.32 2.45 -6.40
C SER A 67 -2.68 2.69 -5.02
N PRO A 68 -2.73 1.72 -4.12
CA PRO A 68 -2.05 1.82 -2.83
C PRO A 68 -0.54 1.79 -3.04
N ALA A 69 0.16 2.85 -2.61
CA ALA A 69 1.59 2.78 -2.33
C ALA A 69 1.85 1.85 -1.13
N GLY A 70 0.91 1.79 -0.19
CA GLY A 70 0.83 0.77 0.84
C GLY A 70 -0.50 0.80 1.60
N ALA A 71 -0.77 -0.29 2.30
CA ALA A 71 -1.92 -0.45 3.19
C ALA A 71 -1.50 -1.27 4.41
N ALA A 72 -2.13 -1.00 5.56
CA ALA A 72 -1.76 -1.66 6.80
C ALA A 72 -2.88 -1.63 7.84
N ILE A 73 -2.69 -2.43 8.89
CA ILE A 73 -3.51 -2.47 10.09
C ILE A 73 -2.73 -1.97 11.31
N GLY A 74 -3.45 -1.63 12.37
CA GLY A 74 -2.93 -0.98 13.57
C GLY A 74 -2.21 -1.91 14.54
N LEU A 75 -1.14 -2.57 14.10
CA LEU A 75 -0.25 -3.33 14.96
C LEU A 75 0.92 -2.45 15.46
N PRO A 76 1.37 -2.63 16.71
CA PRO A 76 2.57 -1.96 17.24
C PRO A 76 3.78 -2.17 16.32
N LEU A 77 4.60 -1.12 16.15
CA LEU A 77 5.82 -1.19 15.35
C LEU A 77 6.99 -1.69 16.21
N SER A 78 7.88 -2.48 15.62
CA SER A 78 9.17 -2.81 16.24
C SER A 78 10.08 -1.57 16.30
N GLU A 79 11.14 -1.63 17.09
CA GLU A 79 12.11 -0.54 17.21
C GLU A 79 12.75 -0.20 15.84
N GLU A 80 13.06 -1.21 15.04
CA GLU A 80 13.66 -1.06 13.71
C GLU A 80 12.70 -0.35 12.76
N LEU A 81 11.41 -0.70 12.78
CA LEU A 81 10.40 -0.02 11.97
C LEU A 81 10.15 1.41 12.44
N ARG A 82 10.17 1.66 13.74
CA ARG A 82 10.05 3.03 14.27
C ARG A 82 11.21 3.91 13.79
N LYS A 83 12.43 3.38 13.77
CA LYS A 83 13.62 4.03 13.20
C LYS A 83 13.49 4.24 11.69
N ALA A 84 13.21 3.17 10.95
CA ALA A 84 13.09 3.20 9.49
C ALA A 84 12.02 4.19 8.99
N TYR A 85 10.99 4.45 9.80
CA TYR A 85 9.90 5.37 9.48
C TYR A 85 10.01 6.75 10.14
N PHE A 86 11.11 7.02 10.85
CA PHE A 86 11.37 8.30 11.52
C PHE A 86 10.30 8.71 12.53
N VAL A 87 9.81 7.75 13.32
CA VAL A 87 8.70 7.92 14.29
C VAL A 87 9.07 7.47 15.71
N GLU A 88 10.36 7.38 16.04
CA GLU A 88 10.84 6.95 17.37
C GLU A 88 10.23 7.77 18.51
N ASP A 89 10.10 9.09 18.31
CA ASP A 89 9.62 10.03 19.33
C ASP A 89 8.09 10.20 19.37
N PHE A 90 7.34 9.44 18.56
CA PHE A 90 5.88 9.58 18.48
C PHE A 90 5.18 8.54 19.36
N ASP A 91 4.25 8.97 20.20
CA ASP A 91 3.27 8.06 20.77
C ASP A 91 2.25 7.69 19.67
N LEU A 92 2.11 6.40 19.38
CA LEU A 92 1.31 5.92 18.26
C LEU A 92 0.07 5.20 18.76
N SER A 93 -1.10 5.78 18.50
CA SER A 93 -2.36 5.04 18.55
C SER A 93 -2.36 3.89 17.51
N PRO A 94 -3.27 2.91 17.63
CA PRO A 94 -3.42 1.87 16.60
C PRO A 94 -3.68 2.44 15.20
N LEU A 95 -4.45 3.51 15.07
CA LEU A 95 -4.71 4.14 13.76
C LEU A 95 -3.46 4.85 13.22
N ALA A 96 -2.71 5.53 14.08
CA ALA A 96 -1.45 6.17 13.72
C ALA A 96 -0.43 5.12 13.27
N ALA A 97 -0.33 4.00 13.99
CA ALA A 97 0.52 2.86 13.61
C ALA A 97 0.13 2.30 12.24
N ALA A 98 -1.17 2.14 11.95
CA ALA A 98 -1.64 1.71 10.64
C ALA A 98 -1.19 2.68 9.53
N TYR A 99 -1.35 4.00 9.74
CA TYR A 99 -0.94 4.99 8.72
C TYR A 99 0.57 5.01 8.51
N VAL A 100 1.36 5.00 9.58
CA VAL A 100 2.82 4.95 9.51
C VAL A 100 3.27 3.74 8.70
N ARG A 101 2.69 2.55 8.96
CA ARG A 101 2.99 1.32 8.23
C ARG A 101 2.60 1.41 6.76
N ALA A 102 1.39 1.90 6.46
CA ALA A 102 0.90 2.05 5.09
C ALA A 102 1.79 2.99 4.26
N ARG A 103 2.16 4.15 4.81
CA ARG A 103 3.09 5.09 4.17
C ARG A 103 4.51 4.52 4.07
N GLY A 104 4.92 3.77 5.09
CA GLY A 104 6.25 3.19 5.23
C GLY A 104 6.56 2.03 4.27
N ALA A 105 5.55 1.45 3.61
CA ALA A 105 5.76 0.42 2.60
C ALA A 105 6.68 0.92 1.48
N ASP A 106 6.38 2.12 0.96
CA ASP A 106 7.16 2.81 -0.06
C ASP A 106 7.02 4.33 0.13
N ARG A 107 7.97 4.91 0.86
CA ARG A 107 7.95 6.33 1.24
C ARG A 107 8.16 7.27 0.05
N VAL A 108 8.90 6.83 -0.98
CA VAL A 108 9.10 7.61 -2.21
C VAL A 108 7.81 7.64 -3.02
N SER A 109 7.13 6.50 -3.21
CA SER A 109 5.83 6.47 -3.86
C SER A 109 4.74 7.23 -3.07
N SER A 110 4.84 7.26 -1.74
CA SER A 110 3.92 7.99 -0.87
C SER A 110 4.17 9.51 -0.82
N TYR A 111 5.14 10.04 -1.57
CA TYR A 111 5.34 11.49 -1.64
C TYR A 111 4.13 12.17 -2.29
N GLY A 112 3.39 12.95 -1.49
CA GLY A 112 2.11 13.53 -1.90
C GLY A 112 1.02 12.47 -2.04
N ASP A 113 0.96 11.51 -1.12
CA ASP A 113 -0.09 10.50 -1.03
C ASP A 113 -1.49 11.10 -0.77
N TRP A 114 -2.50 10.29 -1.01
CA TRP A 114 -3.81 10.44 -0.40
C TRP A 114 -3.95 9.44 0.75
N ALA A 115 -4.14 9.93 1.97
CA ALA A 115 -4.29 9.10 3.16
C ALA A 115 -5.77 8.68 3.35
N ALA A 116 -6.02 7.38 3.57
CA ALA A 116 -7.34 6.89 3.97
C ALA A 116 -7.29 6.19 5.31
N LEU A 117 -8.27 6.49 6.18
CA LEU A 117 -8.33 6.00 7.56
C LEU A 117 -9.72 5.40 7.82
N SER A 118 -9.74 4.18 8.34
CA SER A 118 -10.98 3.43 8.62
C SER A 118 -11.78 3.92 9.84
N HIS A 119 -11.20 4.82 10.63
CA HIS A 119 -11.75 5.33 11.89
C HIS A 119 -11.57 6.84 11.97
N ALA A 120 -12.27 7.47 12.93
CA ALA A 120 -12.11 8.89 13.19
C ALA A 120 -10.65 9.22 13.51
N VAL A 121 -10.12 10.27 12.89
CA VAL A 121 -8.71 10.63 13.01
C VAL A 121 -8.43 11.25 14.39
N ASP A 122 -7.51 10.62 15.10
CA ASP A 122 -7.00 11.08 16.40
C ASP A 122 -5.82 12.05 16.25
N LYS A 123 -5.42 12.64 17.37
CA LYS A 123 -4.32 13.62 17.43
C LYS A 123 -3.00 12.99 17.01
N GLU A 124 -2.73 11.76 17.44
CA GLU A 124 -1.51 11.02 17.20
C GLU A 124 -1.28 10.81 15.70
N THR A 125 -2.33 10.36 14.99
CA THR A 125 -2.33 10.20 13.53
C THR A 125 -2.12 11.55 12.84
N ALA A 126 -2.80 12.60 13.30
CA ALA A 126 -2.67 13.94 12.75
C ALA A 126 -1.26 14.53 12.93
N LEU A 127 -0.60 14.28 14.07
CA LEU A 127 0.77 14.73 14.35
C LEU A 127 1.79 14.07 13.43
N VAL A 128 1.69 12.74 13.24
CA VAL A 128 2.54 12.02 12.28
C VAL A 128 2.34 12.60 10.88
N LEU A 129 1.08 12.69 10.44
CA LEU A 129 0.74 13.12 9.09
C LEU A 129 1.12 14.59 8.86
N LYS A 130 1.11 15.45 9.89
CA LYS A 130 1.55 16.86 9.81
C LYS A 130 2.96 16.99 9.22
N GLY A 131 3.88 16.14 9.66
CA GLY A 131 5.29 16.14 9.24
C GLY A 131 5.55 15.59 7.84
N GLU A 132 4.55 15.00 7.18
CA GLU A 132 4.70 14.32 5.90
C GLU A 132 4.18 15.16 4.72
N VAL A 133 4.74 14.95 3.53
CA VAL A 133 4.20 15.50 2.28
C VAL A 133 3.04 14.61 1.81
N SER A 134 1.83 15.16 1.85
CA SER A 134 0.56 14.49 1.54
C SER A 134 -0.36 15.47 0.79
N ASP A 135 -1.19 14.96 -0.12
CA ASP A 135 -2.15 15.73 -0.91
C ASP A 135 -3.53 15.86 -0.27
N GLY A 136 -3.92 14.89 0.56
CA GLY A 136 -5.18 14.95 1.31
C GLY A 136 -5.45 13.71 2.15
N ILE A 137 -6.56 13.76 2.87
CA ILE A 137 -7.00 12.71 3.78
C ILE A 137 -8.50 12.47 3.63
N ILE A 138 -8.92 11.20 3.70
CA ILE A 138 -10.32 10.78 3.83
C ILE A 138 -10.49 9.88 5.06
N ALA A 139 -11.52 10.16 5.87
CA ALA A 139 -11.84 9.40 7.08
C ALA A 139 -13.33 9.56 7.43
N PRO A 140 -13.92 8.68 8.27
CA PRO A 140 -15.32 8.80 8.66
C PRO A 140 -15.57 9.91 9.70
N GLY A 141 -14.52 10.56 10.20
CA GLY A 141 -14.61 11.66 11.15
C GLY A 141 -13.23 12.12 11.61
N TYR A 142 -13.22 13.21 12.38
CA TYR A 142 -12.00 13.83 12.90
C TYR A 142 -12.26 14.32 14.32
N THR A 143 -11.35 14.08 15.25
CA THR A 143 -11.35 14.80 16.52
C THR A 143 -11.06 16.29 16.28
N GLN A 144 -11.50 17.16 17.20
CA GLN A 144 -11.26 18.59 17.10
C GLN A 144 -9.75 18.90 16.99
N GLU A 145 -8.94 18.29 17.85
CA GLU A 145 -7.48 18.46 17.83
C GLU A 145 -6.86 17.99 16.51
N ALA A 146 -7.27 16.82 16.00
CA ALA A 146 -6.78 16.32 14.72
C ALA A 146 -7.11 17.27 13.56
N PHE A 147 -8.35 17.77 13.51
CA PHE A 147 -8.77 18.71 12.48
C PHE A 147 -7.95 20.00 12.53
N GLU A 148 -7.74 20.57 13.73
CA GLU A 148 -6.94 21.78 13.93
C GLU A 148 -5.47 21.62 13.51
N ILE A 149 -4.89 20.44 13.76
CA ILE A 149 -3.53 20.11 13.31
C ILE A 149 -3.48 20.01 11.79
N LEU A 150 -4.40 19.25 11.18
CA LEU A 150 -4.37 18.94 9.76
C LEU A 150 -4.70 20.14 8.87
N ARG A 151 -5.63 21.00 9.28
CA ARG A 151 -6.00 22.20 8.50
C ARG A 151 -4.84 23.16 8.31
N GLN A 152 -3.81 23.13 9.17
CA GLN A 152 -2.62 23.99 9.05
C GLN A 152 -1.69 23.56 7.91
N LYS A 153 -1.76 22.30 7.46
CA LYS A 153 -0.89 21.77 6.39
C LYS A 153 -1.12 22.52 5.08
N LYS A 154 -0.08 22.56 4.24
CA LYS A 154 -0.09 23.25 2.94
C LYS A 154 -0.59 24.71 3.04
N GLY A 155 -0.20 25.42 4.11
CA GLY A 155 -0.59 26.81 4.33
C GLY A 155 -2.11 27.01 4.41
N GLY A 156 -2.82 26.10 5.07
CA GLY A 156 -4.28 26.18 5.19
C GLY A 156 -5.07 25.39 4.14
N LYS A 157 -4.41 24.86 3.11
CA LYS A 157 -5.07 24.33 1.89
C LYS A 157 -5.07 22.81 1.79
N TYR A 158 -4.70 22.10 2.85
CA TYR A 158 -4.70 20.64 2.84
C TYR A 158 -6.12 20.09 2.71
N ASN A 159 -6.31 19.10 1.83
CA ASN A 159 -7.63 18.56 1.55
C ASN A 159 -8.04 17.60 2.67
N ILE A 160 -9.21 17.84 3.28
CA ILE A 160 -9.76 17.00 4.35
C ILE A 160 -11.19 16.61 3.95
N ILE A 161 -11.44 15.31 3.83
CA ILE A 161 -12.74 14.75 3.43
C ILE A 161 -13.31 13.87 4.53
N GLU A 162 -14.49 14.21 5.02
CA GLU A 162 -15.30 13.33 5.86
C GLU A 162 -16.21 12.47 4.98
N ILE A 163 -16.20 11.16 5.17
CA ILE A 163 -17.08 10.23 4.44
C ILE A 163 -18.11 9.59 5.37
N ASP A 164 -19.34 9.43 4.90
CA ASP A 164 -20.40 8.71 5.59
C ASP A 164 -20.06 7.20 5.58
N PRO A 165 -19.72 6.59 6.74
CA PRO A 165 -19.33 5.19 6.77
C PRO A 165 -20.50 4.23 6.55
N SER A 166 -21.74 4.71 6.59
CA SER A 166 -22.95 3.92 6.35
C SER A 166 -23.39 3.90 4.89
N TYR A 167 -22.73 4.69 4.04
CA TYR A 167 -23.06 4.76 2.63
C TYR A 167 -22.66 3.48 1.89
N GLU A 168 -23.62 2.90 1.19
CA GLU A 168 -23.41 1.80 0.25
C GLU A 168 -23.70 2.25 -1.18
N PRO A 169 -22.76 2.06 -2.14
CA PRO A 169 -23.00 2.37 -3.54
C PRO A 169 -23.98 1.37 -4.17
N GLY A 170 -24.65 1.78 -5.25
CA GLY A 170 -25.48 0.88 -6.06
C GLY A 170 -24.67 -0.28 -6.65
N GLU A 171 -25.35 -1.38 -6.97
CA GLU A 171 -24.69 -2.59 -7.51
C GLU A 171 -24.16 -2.41 -8.93
N THR A 172 -24.70 -1.49 -9.72
CA THR A 172 -24.32 -1.26 -11.11
C THR A 172 -23.44 -0.03 -11.22
N GLU A 173 -22.33 -0.15 -11.95
CA GLU A 173 -21.46 0.96 -12.31
C GLU A 173 -21.36 1.11 -13.83
N THR A 174 -21.12 2.35 -14.25
CA THR A 174 -21.05 2.73 -15.66
C THR A 174 -19.78 3.54 -15.89
N ARG A 175 -19.07 3.24 -16.98
CA ARG A 175 -17.93 4.05 -17.45
C ARG A 175 -17.99 4.23 -18.97
N GLN A 176 -17.38 5.30 -19.46
CA GLN A 176 -17.24 5.51 -20.90
C GLN A 176 -15.80 5.31 -21.36
N ILE A 177 -15.64 4.61 -22.48
CA ILE A 177 -14.37 4.49 -23.20
C ILE A 177 -14.65 4.84 -24.66
N PHE A 178 -13.96 5.85 -25.17
CA PHE A 178 -14.12 6.33 -26.56
C PHE A 178 -15.58 6.63 -26.94
N GLY A 179 -16.35 7.21 -26.01
CA GLY A 179 -17.77 7.54 -26.21
C GLY A 179 -18.73 6.36 -26.13
N VAL A 180 -18.24 5.14 -25.89
CA VAL A 180 -19.06 3.93 -25.70
C VAL A 180 -19.24 3.65 -24.22
N GLU A 181 -20.46 3.36 -23.81
CA GLU A 181 -20.82 3.06 -22.43
C GLU A 181 -20.61 1.58 -22.10
N PHE A 182 -19.89 1.32 -21.00
CA PHE A 182 -19.69 0.01 -20.42
C PHE A 182 -20.43 -0.02 -19.08
N VAL A 183 -21.32 -1.00 -18.92
CA VAL A 183 -22.14 -1.18 -17.71
C VAL A 183 -21.82 -2.55 -17.12
N GLN A 184 -21.55 -2.62 -15.82
CA GLN A 184 -21.27 -3.87 -15.13
C GLN A 184 -21.79 -3.83 -13.68
N LYS A 185 -21.92 -5.01 -13.06
CA LYS A 185 -22.02 -5.09 -11.60
C LYS A 185 -20.67 -4.67 -11.01
N ARG A 186 -20.65 -3.74 -10.04
CA ARG A 186 -19.44 -3.36 -9.31
C ARG A 186 -18.86 -4.56 -8.57
N ASN A 187 -17.56 -4.51 -8.26
CA ASN A 187 -16.94 -5.52 -7.43
C ASN A 187 -17.31 -5.31 -5.94
N ASN A 188 -18.44 -5.88 -5.51
CA ASN A 188 -18.89 -5.91 -4.10
C ASN A 188 -18.43 -7.16 -3.33
N TYR A 189 -17.51 -7.94 -3.88
CA TYR A 189 -16.94 -9.11 -3.22
C TYR A 189 -15.97 -8.69 -2.10
N VAL A 190 -16.16 -9.14 -0.87
CA VAL A 190 -15.25 -8.86 0.25
C VAL A 190 -14.47 -10.13 0.59
N PRO A 191 -13.13 -10.15 0.38
CA PRO A 191 -12.30 -11.27 0.81
C PRO A 191 -12.47 -11.61 2.29
N GLY A 192 -12.61 -12.90 2.60
CA GLY A 192 -12.77 -13.38 3.97
C GLY A 192 -12.08 -14.72 4.21
N ALA A 193 -11.99 -15.14 5.48
CA ALA A 193 -11.27 -16.35 5.87
C ALA A 193 -11.78 -17.63 5.18
N GLN A 194 -13.05 -17.65 4.76
CA GLN A 194 -13.63 -18.75 3.98
C GLN A 194 -12.91 -18.98 2.64
N ASP A 195 -12.34 -17.94 2.05
CA ASP A 195 -11.65 -18.00 0.76
C ASP A 195 -10.29 -18.69 0.85
N LEU A 196 -9.77 -18.81 2.08
CA LEU A 196 -8.47 -19.42 2.36
C LEU A 196 -8.57 -20.90 2.73
N LYS A 197 -9.78 -21.47 2.72
CA LYS A 197 -10.02 -22.88 3.11
C LYS A 197 -9.47 -23.89 2.11
N ASN A 198 -9.43 -23.54 0.82
CA ASN A 198 -8.94 -24.42 -0.23
C ASN A 198 -7.41 -24.35 -0.32
N ILE A 199 -6.75 -24.95 0.67
CA ILE A 199 -5.29 -25.10 0.67
C ILE A 199 -4.93 -26.29 -0.20
N VAL A 200 -4.06 -26.09 -1.19
CA VAL A 200 -3.72 -27.11 -2.21
C VAL A 200 -2.34 -27.75 -2.00
N THR A 201 -1.49 -27.14 -1.18
CA THR A 201 -0.13 -27.61 -0.84
C THR A 201 -0.12 -28.68 0.24
N GLU A 202 0.96 -29.45 0.38
CA GLU A 202 1.13 -30.42 1.47
C GLU A 202 1.15 -29.76 2.85
N ASN A 203 1.85 -28.61 2.96
CA ASN A 203 1.78 -27.78 4.16
C ASN A 203 0.41 -27.09 4.23
N LYS A 204 -0.32 -27.34 5.33
CA LYS A 204 -1.65 -26.79 5.60
C LYS A 204 -1.67 -25.80 6.78
N GLU A 205 -0.52 -25.50 7.38
CA GLU A 205 -0.44 -24.68 8.59
C GLU A 205 -0.67 -23.19 8.27
N LEU A 206 -1.86 -22.69 8.60
CA LEU A 206 -2.17 -21.26 8.57
C LEU A 206 -2.33 -20.74 9.99
N SER A 207 -1.43 -19.85 10.41
CA SER A 207 -1.58 -19.08 11.64
C SER A 207 -2.56 -17.92 11.45
N ASP A 208 -3.12 -17.40 12.54
CA ASP A 208 -4.00 -16.22 12.49
C ASP A 208 -3.32 -15.01 11.84
N SER A 209 -2.01 -14.84 12.05
CA SER A 209 -1.24 -13.79 11.39
C SER A 209 -1.13 -14.01 9.87
N ALA A 210 -0.98 -15.26 9.42
CA ALA A 210 -0.93 -15.58 7.99
C ALA A 210 -2.29 -15.34 7.32
N ILE A 211 -3.39 -15.75 7.97
CA ILE A 211 -4.76 -15.48 7.51
C ILE A 211 -4.97 -13.98 7.37
N ARG A 212 -4.65 -13.20 8.40
CA ARG A 212 -4.78 -11.75 8.41
C ARG A 212 -3.96 -11.09 7.29
N ASP A 213 -2.71 -11.50 7.10
CA ASP A 213 -1.83 -10.94 6.09
C ASP A 213 -2.26 -11.36 4.66
N MET A 214 -2.84 -12.56 4.48
CA MET A 214 -3.48 -12.99 3.23
C MET A 214 -4.70 -12.14 2.90
N LEU A 215 -5.60 -11.89 3.87
CA LEU A 215 -6.75 -11.00 3.67
C LEU A 215 -6.33 -9.58 3.32
N LEU A 216 -5.30 -9.06 4.01
CA LEU A 216 -4.72 -7.74 3.71
C LEU A 216 -4.21 -7.70 2.26
N SER A 217 -3.50 -8.74 1.81
CA SER A 217 -3.01 -8.81 0.42
C SER A 217 -4.16 -8.82 -0.59
N MET A 218 -5.20 -9.62 -0.37
CA MET A 218 -6.34 -9.73 -1.28
C MET A 218 -7.13 -8.43 -1.37
N ILE A 219 -7.40 -7.80 -0.23
CA ILE A 219 -8.13 -6.52 -0.18
C ILE A 219 -7.30 -5.40 -0.81
N THR A 220 -5.97 -5.39 -0.61
CA THR A 220 -5.09 -4.41 -1.28
C THR A 220 -5.16 -4.57 -2.80
N LEU A 221 -5.05 -5.81 -3.30
CA LEU A 221 -5.07 -6.14 -4.73
C LEU A 221 -6.40 -5.79 -5.40
N LYS A 222 -7.53 -5.97 -4.70
CA LYS A 222 -8.86 -5.58 -5.18
C LYS A 222 -8.93 -4.09 -5.59
N TYR A 223 -8.12 -3.23 -4.97
CA TYR A 223 -8.08 -1.79 -5.23
C TYR A 223 -6.76 -1.33 -5.86
N THR A 224 -6.01 -2.24 -6.47
CA THR A 224 -4.75 -1.94 -7.16
C THR A 224 -4.94 -2.11 -8.68
N GLN A 225 -4.50 -1.14 -9.48
CA GLN A 225 -4.62 -1.24 -10.94
C GLN A 225 -3.95 -2.52 -11.46
N SER A 226 -4.67 -3.29 -12.27
CA SER A 226 -4.24 -4.61 -12.71
C SER A 226 -3.26 -4.57 -13.90
N ASN A 227 -2.41 -5.60 -14.07
CA ASN A 227 -2.26 -6.74 -13.16
C ASN A 227 -1.43 -6.36 -11.92
N SER A 228 -1.79 -6.94 -10.78
CA SER A 228 -1.21 -6.61 -9.48
C SER A 228 -0.77 -7.82 -8.66
N VAL A 229 0.32 -7.65 -7.91
CA VAL A 229 0.91 -8.63 -6.98
C VAL A 229 1.33 -7.89 -5.72
N CYS A 230 1.07 -8.47 -4.55
CA CYS A 230 1.27 -7.80 -3.27
C CYS A 230 1.99 -8.73 -2.28
N TYR A 231 3.08 -8.23 -1.68
CA TYR A 231 3.81 -8.85 -0.59
C TYR A 231 3.42 -8.17 0.72
N VAL A 232 3.06 -8.97 1.72
CA VAL A 232 2.58 -8.51 3.03
C VAL A 232 3.37 -9.21 4.13
N SER A 233 3.76 -8.46 5.15
CA SER A 233 4.36 -9.02 6.36
C SER A 233 4.01 -8.16 7.58
N GLY A 234 3.70 -8.80 8.70
CA GLY A 234 3.47 -8.12 9.97
C GLY A 234 2.28 -7.15 9.94
N GLY A 235 1.23 -7.48 9.17
CA GLY A 235 0.04 -6.64 9.02
C GLY A 235 0.23 -5.39 8.17
N GLN A 236 1.19 -5.37 7.24
CA GLN A 236 1.31 -4.29 6.27
C GLN A 236 1.80 -4.79 4.91
N VAL A 237 1.42 -4.06 3.86
CA VAL A 237 2.10 -4.14 2.57
C VAL A 237 3.58 -3.80 2.76
N ILE A 238 4.45 -4.62 2.18
CA ILE A 238 5.89 -4.38 2.10
C ILE A 238 6.38 -4.24 0.65
N GLY A 239 5.59 -4.71 -0.31
CA GLY A 239 5.84 -4.50 -1.74
C GLY A 239 4.57 -4.70 -2.56
N CYS A 240 4.29 -3.79 -3.49
CA CYS A 240 3.10 -3.88 -4.35
C CYS A 240 3.44 -3.49 -5.79
N GLY A 241 3.08 -4.37 -6.73
CA GLY A 241 3.15 -4.12 -8.16
C GLY A 241 1.76 -3.78 -8.70
N ALA A 242 1.69 -2.77 -9.56
CA ALA A 242 0.45 -2.25 -10.12
C ALA A 242 0.63 -1.96 -11.63
N GLY A 243 -0.44 -2.11 -12.40
CA GLY A 243 -0.52 -1.74 -13.82
C GLY A 243 0.40 -2.56 -14.73
N GLN A 244 0.88 -3.71 -14.28
CA GLN A 244 1.82 -4.53 -15.04
C GLN A 244 1.09 -5.45 -16.01
N GLN A 245 1.77 -5.87 -17.08
CA GLN A 245 1.18 -6.68 -18.15
C GLN A 245 1.61 -8.15 -18.08
N SER A 246 2.77 -8.43 -17.48
CA SER A 246 3.32 -9.78 -17.28
C SER A 246 3.29 -10.15 -15.80
N ARG A 247 2.75 -11.33 -15.48
CA ARG A 247 2.63 -11.81 -14.09
C ARG A 247 3.99 -11.89 -13.40
N ILE A 248 4.98 -12.52 -14.04
CA ILE A 248 6.33 -12.65 -13.48
C ILE A 248 7.03 -11.29 -13.33
N HIS A 249 6.79 -10.34 -14.25
CA HIS A 249 7.34 -8.99 -14.09
C HIS A 249 6.71 -8.26 -12.91
N CYS A 250 5.40 -8.42 -12.71
CA CYS A 250 4.72 -7.88 -11.55
C CYS A 250 5.24 -8.50 -10.24
N THR A 251 5.42 -9.83 -10.21
CA THR A 251 5.99 -10.55 -9.07
C THR A 251 7.41 -10.10 -8.74
N ARG A 252 8.26 -9.89 -9.76
CA ARG A 252 9.62 -9.37 -9.58
C ARG A 252 9.62 -7.95 -9.05
N LEU A 253 8.86 -7.05 -9.68
CA LEU A 253 8.76 -5.64 -9.27
C LEU A 253 8.25 -5.52 -7.82
N ALA A 254 7.18 -6.23 -7.47
CA ALA A 254 6.64 -6.20 -6.12
C ALA A 254 7.62 -6.82 -5.09
N GLY A 255 8.32 -7.90 -5.47
CA GLY A 255 9.34 -8.51 -4.64
C GLY A 255 10.55 -7.60 -4.41
N ASP A 256 10.99 -6.87 -5.43
CA ASP A 256 12.14 -5.95 -5.33
C ASP A 256 11.80 -4.79 -4.36
N LYS A 257 10.54 -4.33 -4.36
CA LYS A 257 10.04 -3.39 -3.36
C LYS A 257 10.07 -3.96 -1.94
N ALA A 258 9.64 -5.21 -1.77
CA ALA A 258 9.70 -5.91 -0.47
C ALA A 258 11.14 -6.06 0.04
N ASP A 259 12.07 -6.38 -0.86
CA ASP A 259 13.50 -6.49 -0.52
C ASP A 259 14.07 -5.13 -0.09
N ILE A 260 13.74 -4.04 -0.80
CA ILE A 260 14.13 -2.68 -0.41
C ILE A 260 13.54 -2.30 0.95
N TRP A 261 12.26 -2.58 1.19
CA TRP A 261 11.61 -2.33 2.48
C TRP A 261 12.35 -3.01 3.64
N TYR A 262 12.80 -4.24 3.43
CA TYR A 262 13.55 -4.96 4.46
C TYR A 262 14.99 -4.46 4.61
N LEU A 263 15.65 -4.10 3.51
CA LEU A 263 17.00 -3.50 3.52
C LEU A 263 17.04 -2.14 4.24
N LYS A 264 15.94 -1.37 4.23
CA LYS A 264 15.83 -0.12 5.01
C LYS A 264 15.98 -0.32 6.52
N GLN A 265 15.78 -1.54 7.01
CA GLN A 265 15.92 -1.91 8.42
C GLN A 265 17.33 -2.42 8.75
N HIS A 266 18.23 -2.52 7.76
CA HIS A 266 19.60 -2.98 8.00
C HIS A 266 20.35 -2.00 8.93
N PRO A 267 21.16 -2.46 9.91
CA PRO A 267 21.84 -1.59 10.87
C PRO A 267 22.67 -0.45 10.27
N LYS A 268 23.39 -0.71 9.16
CA LYS A 268 24.11 0.35 8.41
C LYS A 268 23.19 1.45 7.85
N ILE A 269 21.94 1.10 7.47
CA ILE A 269 20.96 2.07 6.96
C ILE A 269 20.34 2.85 8.11
N LEU A 270 19.93 2.15 9.17
CA LEU A 270 19.39 2.79 10.38
C LEU A 270 20.43 3.67 11.08
N GLY A 271 21.72 3.38 10.92
CA GLY A 271 22.84 4.15 11.45
C GLY A 271 23.27 5.36 10.61
N LEU A 272 22.61 5.65 9.48
CA LEU A 272 22.94 6.81 8.66
C LEU A 272 22.70 8.11 9.43
N LYS A 273 23.72 8.98 9.46
CA LYS A 273 23.66 10.29 10.12
C LYS A 273 23.38 11.39 9.10
N PHE A 274 22.20 11.99 9.20
CA PHE A 274 21.78 13.08 8.33
C PHE A 274 22.21 14.43 8.89
N LYS A 275 22.64 15.34 8.02
CA LYS A 275 22.94 16.71 8.41
C LYS A 275 21.71 17.39 9.00
N LYS A 276 21.95 18.35 9.92
CA LYS A 276 20.89 19.15 10.53
C LYS A 276 20.08 19.90 9.46
N GLY A 277 18.76 19.82 9.54
CA GLY A 277 17.84 20.56 8.66
C GLY A 277 17.40 19.80 7.40
N VAL A 278 17.96 18.62 7.12
CA VAL A 278 17.51 17.77 5.99
C VAL A 278 16.08 17.26 6.26
N GLY A 279 15.17 17.54 5.33
CA GLY A 279 13.78 17.11 5.36
C GLY A 279 13.60 15.60 5.11
N ARG A 280 12.44 15.05 5.49
CA ARG A 280 12.15 13.61 5.32
C ARG A 280 12.25 13.13 3.86
N PRO A 281 11.71 13.85 2.85
CA PRO A 281 11.82 13.40 1.46
C PRO A 281 13.27 13.25 0.97
N GLU A 282 14.16 14.18 1.35
CA GLU A 282 15.57 14.10 0.99
C GLU A 282 16.28 12.92 1.67
N ARG A 283 15.91 12.60 2.92
CA ARG A 283 16.38 11.39 3.61
C ARG A 283 15.91 10.12 2.92
N ASP A 284 14.62 10.05 2.59
CA ASP A 284 14.00 8.90 1.90
C ASP A 284 14.71 8.62 0.57
N ASN A 285 14.90 9.64 -0.26
CA ASN A 285 15.61 9.52 -1.53
C ASN A 285 17.08 9.10 -1.37
N SER A 286 17.76 9.62 -0.33
CA SER A 286 19.16 9.27 -0.06
C SER A 286 19.32 7.83 0.41
N ILE A 287 18.39 7.33 1.22
CA ILE A 287 18.35 5.92 1.64
C ILE A 287 18.14 5.01 0.42
N ASP A 288 17.18 5.33 -0.43
CA ASP A 288 16.91 4.55 -1.65
C ASP A 288 18.13 4.53 -2.57
N LEU A 289 18.78 5.68 -2.76
CA LEU A 289 20.03 5.78 -3.50
C LEU A 289 21.15 4.94 -2.87
N PHE A 290 21.27 4.95 -1.55
CA PHE A 290 22.26 4.16 -0.83
C PHE A 290 22.05 2.66 -1.04
N ILE A 291 20.79 2.21 -1.14
CA ILE A 291 20.42 0.79 -1.31
C ILE A 291 20.52 0.32 -2.77
N ARG A 292 20.21 1.15 -3.77
CA ARG A 292 20.11 0.76 -5.19
C ARG A 292 21.43 0.34 -5.82
N ASN A 293 21.45 -0.73 -6.61
CA ASN A 293 22.68 -1.16 -7.32
C ASN A 293 22.96 -0.35 -8.58
N ASP A 294 21.93 0.22 -9.18
CA ASP A 294 21.91 0.93 -10.45
C ASP A 294 22.09 2.44 -10.26
N VAL A 295 23.24 2.84 -9.70
CA VAL A 295 23.53 4.24 -9.36
C VAL A 295 24.81 4.72 -10.00
N THR A 296 24.81 5.97 -10.45
CA THR A 296 25.96 6.64 -11.03
C THR A 296 26.87 7.24 -9.95
N GLU A 297 28.13 7.51 -10.31
CA GLU A 297 29.06 8.21 -9.42
C GLU A 297 28.57 9.61 -9.05
N TYR A 298 27.90 10.29 -10.00
CA TYR A 298 27.30 11.61 -9.77
C TYR A 298 26.22 11.54 -8.69
N GLU A 299 25.26 10.61 -8.81
CA GLU A 299 24.22 10.44 -7.80
C GLU A 299 24.83 10.11 -6.44
N LEU A 300 25.80 9.19 -6.38
CA LEU A 300 26.48 8.85 -5.12
C LEU A 300 27.18 10.05 -4.47
N ASN A 301 27.72 10.98 -5.26
CA ASN A 301 28.29 12.21 -4.73
C ASN A 301 27.24 13.12 -4.06
N MET A 302 25.97 13.08 -4.49
CA MET A 302 24.89 13.84 -3.85
C MET A 302 24.64 13.42 -2.39
N LEU A 303 25.02 12.19 -2.00
CA LEU A 303 24.92 11.76 -0.60
C LEU A 303 25.75 12.64 0.34
N LYS A 304 26.84 13.24 -0.15
CA LYS A 304 27.69 14.16 0.62
C LYS A 304 26.98 15.44 1.00
N ASP A 305 25.92 15.82 0.29
CA ASP A 305 25.13 17.01 0.60
C ASP A 305 24.17 16.76 1.77
N VAL A 306 23.74 15.49 1.93
CA VAL A 306 22.67 15.08 2.84
C VAL A 306 23.19 14.41 4.12
N LEU A 307 24.26 13.60 4.03
CA LEU A 307 24.83 12.85 5.14
C LEU A 307 26.00 13.61 5.79
N GLU A 308 26.17 13.46 7.10
CA GLU A 308 27.34 14.00 7.82
C GLU A 308 28.64 13.34 7.35
N GLU A 309 28.58 12.04 7.12
CA GLU A 309 29.62 11.20 6.54
C GLU A 309 28.95 10.16 5.65
N VAL A 310 29.55 9.84 4.50
CA VAL A 310 29.03 8.80 3.60
C VAL A 310 29.74 7.47 3.92
N PRO A 311 29.08 6.53 4.62
CA PRO A 311 29.71 5.26 4.96
C PRO A 311 29.84 4.35 3.74
N GLU A 312 30.64 3.28 3.89
CA GLU A 312 30.72 2.23 2.88
C GLU A 312 29.35 1.59 2.66
N ARG A 313 28.96 1.50 1.39
CA ARG A 313 27.69 0.94 0.97
C ARG A 313 27.64 -0.57 1.20
N LEU A 314 26.42 -1.09 1.29
CA LEU A 314 26.20 -2.53 1.34
C LEU A 314 26.67 -3.17 0.04
N THR A 315 27.54 -4.17 0.14
CA THR A 315 27.90 -5.02 -0.99
C THR A 315 26.70 -5.88 -1.39
N GLN A 316 26.71 -6.45 -2.60
CA GLN A 316 25.67 -7.38 -3.02
C GLN A 316 25.53 -8.58 -2.07
N LYS A 317 26.67 -9.07 -1.55
CA LYS A 317 26.70 -10.17 -0.57
C LYS A 317 26.07 -9.77 0.77
N ASP A 318 26.32 -8.55 1.25
CA ASP A 318 25.71 -8.06 2.50
C ASP A 318 24.18 -8.00 2.37
N LYS A 319 23.68 -7.54 1.21
CA LYS A 319 22.25 -7.48 0.92
C LYS A 319 21.63 -8.87 0.88
N GLU A 320 22.27 -9.80 0.17
CA GLU A 320 21.81 -11.19 0.08
C GLU A 320 21.78 -11.89 1.43
N GLU A 321 22.79 -11.66 2.28
CA GLU A 321 22.82 -12.23 3.63
C GLU A 321 21.71 -11.64 4.51
N TRP A 322 21.51 -10.32 4.46
CA TRP A 322 20.43 -9.67 5.19
C TRP A 322 19.06 -10.22 4.77
N LEU A 323 18.79 -10.29 3.46
CA LEU A 323 17.50 -10.71 2.92
C LEU A 323 17.09 -12.14 3.32
N LYS A 324 18.04 -13.03 3.66
CA LYS A 324 17.71 -14.36 4.24
C LYS A 324 16.98 -14.29 5.58
N GLY A 325 17.08 -13.15 6.27
CA GLY A 325 16.35 -12.87 7.51
C GLY A 325 14.87 -12.57 7.31
N LEU A 326 14.46 -12.15 6.10
CA LEU A 326 13.06 -11.90 5.78
C LEU A 326 12.32 -13.24 5.68
N LYS A 327 11.31 -13.44 6.53
CA LYS A 327 10.57 -14.70 6.67
C LYS A 327 9.09 -14.46 6.91
N ASP A 328 8.31 -15.52 6.77
CA ASP A 328 6.86 -15.55 7.03
C ASP A 328 6.09 -14.48 6.23
N VAL A 329 6.57 -14.17 5.02
CA VAL A 329 5.94 -13.22 4.12
C VAL A 329 4.75 -13.88 3.41
N THR A 330 3.70 -13.10 3.20
CA THR A 330 2.54 -13.48 2.41
C THR A 330 2.60 -12.85 1.02
N LEU A 331 2.29 -13.64 0.00
CA LEU A 331 2.12 -13.20 -1.38
C LEU A 331 0.66 -13.32 -1.82
N GLY A 332 0.06 -12.21 -2.24
CA GLY A 332 -1.21 -12.20 -2.95
C GLY A 332 -1.02 -11.96 -4.44
N SER A 333 -1.89 -12.56 -5.27
CA SER A 333 -2.00 -12.25 -6.70
C SER A 333 -3.46 -12.06 -7.11
N ASP A 334 -3.75 -10.99 -7.86
CA ASP A 334 -5.12 -10.69 -8.34
C ASP A 334 -5.66 -11.70 -9.36
N ALA A 335 -4.80 -12.57 -9.90
CA ALA A 335 -5.16 -13.70 -10.75
C ALA A 335 -4.23 -14.90 -10.51
N PHE A 336 -4.38 -15.96 -11.31
CA PHE A 336 -3.55 -17.15 -11.20
C PHE A 336 -2.08 -16.90 -11.58
N PHE A 337 -1.18 -17.76 -11.08
CA PHE A 337 0.21 -17.83 -11.53
C PHE A 337 0.36 -18.77 -12.74
N PRO A 338 0.86 -18.29 -13.90
CA PRO A 338 1.00 -19.15 -15.07
C PRO A 338 2.11 -20.20 -14.96
N PHE A 339 3.20 -19.89 -14.24
CA PHE A 339 4.39 -20.73 -14.12
C PHE A 339 5.05 -20.62 -12.75
N ARG A 340 5.90 -21.60 -12.41
CA ARG A 340 6.64 -21.70 -11.14
C ARG A 340 7.62 -20.56 -10.87
N ASP A 341 8.06 -19.85 -11.89
CA ASP A 341 9.02 -18.74 -11.78
C ASP A 341 8.54 -17.63 -10.82
N ASN A 342 7.22 -17.48 -10.67
CA ASN A 342 6.61 -16.59 -9.68
C ASN A 342 6.89 -17.07 -8.25
N ILE A 343 6.78 -18.38 -8.01
CA ILE A 343 7.02 -19.02 -6.72
C ILE A 343 8.52 -18.97 -6.40
N ASP A 344 9.37 -19.27 -7.38
CA ASP A 344 10.82 -19.22 -7.23
C ASP A 344 11.30 -17.79 -6.89
N ARG A 345 10.71 -16.75 -7.51
CA ARG A 345 10.98 -15.34 -7.15
C ARG A 345 10.44 -14.99 -5.76
N ALA A 346 9.25 -15.45 -5.41
CA ALA A 346 8.63 -15.17 -4.12
C ALA A 346 9.43 -15.74 -2.96
N PHE A 347 9.92 -16.97 -3.10
CA PHE A 347 10.75 -17.65 -2.11
C PHE A 347 11.98 -16.82 -1.70
N ARG A 348 12.59 -16.11 -2.65
CA ARG A 348 13.76 -15.25 -2.40
C ARG A 348 13.49 -14.07 -1.48
N SER A 349 12.22 -13.68 -1.31
CA SER A 349 11.79 -12.60 -0.41
C SER A 349 11.02 -13.15 0.80
N GLY A 350 11.36 -14.36 1.25
CA GLY A 350 10.84 -14.91 2.51
C GLY A 350 9.39 -15.37 2.48
N VAL A 351 8.80 -15.52 1.30
CA VAL A 351 7.40 -15.94 1.16
C VAL A 351 7.21 -17.36 1.69
N LYS A 352 6.20 -17.51 2.53
CA LYS A 352 5.76 -18.79 3.10
C LYS A 352 4.28 -19.05 2.85
N TYR A 353 3.50 -18.00 2.61
CA TYR A 353 2.05 -18.04 2.48
C TYR A 353 1.65 -17.41 1.14
N ILE A 354 0.78 -18.06 0.37
CA ILE A 354 0.34 -17.57 -0.94
C ILE A 354 -1.18 -17.63 -1.06
N ALA A 355 -1.79 -16.54 -1.51
CA ALA A 355 -3.20 -16.48 -1.90
C ALA A 355 -3.31 -16.10 -3.39
N GLN A 356 -3.94 -16.95 -4.20
CA GLN A 356 -4.18 -16.69 -5.62
C GLN A 356 -5.55 -17.22 -6.07
N ALA A 357 -6.04 -16.78 -7.23
CA ALA A 357 -7.33 -17.23 -7.76
C ALA A 357 -7.36 -18.74 -8.09
N GLY A 358 -6.26 -19.30 -8.58
CA GLY A 358 -6.23 -20.62 -9.23
C GLY A 358 -6.85 -20.60 -10.64
N GLY A 359 -6.83 -21.74 -11.34
CA GLY A 359 -7.37 -21.89 -12.69
C GLY A 359 -6.35 -21.78 -13.81
N SER A 360 -5.05 -21.94 -13.50
CA SER A 360 -4.02 -22.09 -14.52
C SER A 360 -4.07 -23.50 -15.12
N LEU A 361 -3.80 -23.64 -16.42
CA LEU A 361 -3.55 -24.97 -17.03
C LEU A 361 -2.34 -25.69 -16.41
N ARG A 362 -1.49 -24.94 -15.68
CA ARG A 362 -0.25 -25.40 -15.06
C ARG A 362 -0.25 -25.20 -13.54
N ASP A 363 -1.42 -25.32 -12.91
CA ASP A 363 -1.51 -25.22 -11.45
C ASP A 363 -0.69 -26.31 -10.75
N ASP A 364 -0.55 -27.49 -11.36
CA ASP A 364 0.26 -28.61 -10.88
C ASP A 364 1.74 -28.25 -10.63
N ILE A 365 2.40 -27.59 -11.59
CA ILE A 365 3.81 -27.21 -11.44
C ILE A 365 3.99 -26.08 -10.41
N VAL A 366 2.98 -25.23 -10.25
CA VAL A 366 2.98 -24.13 -9.28
C VAL A 366 2.80 -24.68 -7.86
N ILE A 367 1.88 -25.62 -7.67
CA ILE A 367 1.67 -26.33 -6.39
C ILE A 367 2.92 -27.13 -6.02
N THR A 368 3.51 -27.84 -7.00
CA THR A 368 4.74 -28.62 -6.78
C THR A 368 5.88 -27.73 -6.29
N ALA A 369 6.10 -26.57 -6.92
CA ALA A 369 7.12 -25.62 -6.47
C ALA A 369 6.85 -25.09 -5.05
N CYS A 370 5.59 -24.86 -4.68
CA CYS A 370 5.24 -24.47 -3.31
C CYS A 370 5.57 -25.57 -2.30
N ASN A 371 5.29 -26.84 -2.64
CA ASN A 371 5.64 -27.98 -1.79
C ASN A 371 7.16 -28.13 -1.63
N GLU A 372 7.95 -27.96 -2.71
CA GLU A 372 9.42 -27.96 -2.67
C GLU A 372 9.97 -26.93 -1.65
N TYR A 373 9.35 -25.75 -1.59
CA TYR A 373 9.71 -24.69 -0.65
C TYR A 373 8.96 -24.74 0.69
N LYS A 374 8.11 -25.75 0.91
CA LYS A 374 7.28 -25.92 2.12
C LYS A 374 6.33 -24.74 2.39
N MET A 375 5.90 -24.05 1.34
CA MET A 375 4.95 -22.95 1.41
C MET A 375 3.51 -23.48 1.55
N VAL A 376 2.63 -22.62 2.06
CA VAL A 376 1.18 -22.84 2.07
C VAL A 376 0.56 -22.01 0.96
N MET A 377 -0.23 -22.64 0.09
CA MET A 377 -0.97 -21.96 -0.98
C MET A 377 -2.47 -22.19 -0.84
N ALA A 378 -3.23 -21.09 -0.74
CA ALA A 378 -4.67 -21.06 -0.83
C ALA A 378 -5.12 -20.66 -2.26
N MET A 379 -5.97 -21.49 -2.86
CA MET A 379 -6.66 -21.18 -4.11
C MET A 379 -8.05 -20.62 -3.81
N THR A 380 -8.18 -19.32 -3.93
CA THR A 380 -9.34 -18.54 -3.48
C THR A 380 -10.56 -18.67 -4.40
N GLY A 381 -10.36 -19.04 -5.67
CA GLY A 381 -11.42 -19.08 -6.68
C GLY A 381 -11.89 -17.69 -7.14
N VAL A 382 -11.25 -16.61 -6.69
CA VAL A 382 -11.69 -15.24 -6.96
C VAL A 382 -10.59 -14.44 -7.65
N ARG A 383 -10.94 -13.86 -8.81
CA ARG A 383 -10.09 -12.95 -9.56
C ARG A 383 -10.43 -11.50 -9.20
N LEU A 384 -9.40 -10.68 -8.97
CA LEU A 384 -9.52 -9.33 -8.41
C LEU A 384 -9.03 -8.24 -9.38
N PHE A 385 -9.37 -8.35 -10.67
CA PHE A 385 -8.96 -7.33 -11.64
C PHE A 385 -9.61 -5.97 -11.37
N HIS A 386 -8.83 -4.90 -11.55
CA HIS A 386 -9.25 -3.52 -11.36
C HIS A 386 -8.64 -2.61 -12.45
N HIS A 387 -9.48 -1.86 -13.15
CA HIS A 387 -9.13 -1.00 -14.30
C HIS A 387 -10.01 0.23 -14.36
#